data_AF-A0A5B7GGC4-F1
#
_entry.id   AF-A0A5B7GGC4-F1
#
_cell.length_a   1.000
_cell.length_b   1.000
_cell.length_c   1.000
_cell.angle_alpha   90.00
_cell.angle_beta   90.00
_cell.angle_gamma   90.00
#
_symmetry.space_group_name_H-M   'P 1'
#
loop_
_entity.id
_entity.type
_entity.pdbx_description
1 polymer ?
#
loop_
_entity_poly.entity_id
_entity_poly.type
_entity_poly.pdbx_seq_one_letter_code
_entity_poly.pdbx_strand_id
1 'polypeptide(L)' 'MMSTITVGGVEEKLLVFMEEPYLLGLDSLVQSAVCVDLGRMQMQVCGETVPLILEDAAKQVESPVTSSDVEDERLEL' A
#
# COMPACT_ATOMS: atom_id res chain seq x y z
N MET A 1 1.48 16.00 -11.51
CA MET A 1 2.47 16.96 -10.97
C MET A 1 3.75 16.17 -10.76
N MET A 2 4.91 16.67 -11.18
CA MET A 2 6.18 16.01 -10.88
C MET A 2 6.59 16.37 -9.46
N SER A 3 6.80 15.37 -8.62
CA SER A 3 7.25 15.54 -7.24
C SER A 3 8.63 14.92 -7.07
N THR A 4 9.45 15.52 -6.23
CA THR A 4 10.74 14.94 -5.83
C THR A 4 10.51 14.17 -4.55
N ILE A 5 10.89 12.90 -4.52
CA ILE A 5 10.90 12.07 -3.32
C ILE A 5 12.33 11.70 -2.96
N THR A 6 12.64 11.66 -1.67
CA THR A 6 13.96 11.22 -1.20
C THR A 6 13.85 9.78 -0.73
N VAL A 7 14.63 8.89 -1.37
CA VAL A 7 14.67 7.47 -1.04
C VAL A 7 16.10 7.12 -0.65
N GLY A 8 16.32 6.81 0.62
CA GLY A 8 17.67 6.53 1.14
C GLY A 8 18.62 7.75 1.25
N GLY A 9 18.21 8.91 0.76
CA GLY A 9 19.08 10.09 0.64
C GLY A 9 19.41 10.42 -0.80
N VAL A 10 18.94 9.60 -1.75
CA VAL A 10 18.89 9.94 -3.18
C VAL A 10 17.58 10.66 -3.49
N GLU A 11 17.66 11.76 -4.22
CA GLU A 11 16.49 12.47 -4.73
C GLU A 11 16.04 11.88 -6.08
N GLU A 12 14.79 11.44 -6.13
CA GLU A 12 14.16 10.86 -7.33
C GLU A 12 12.98 11.73 -7.77
N LYS A 13 12.87 11.97 -9.08
CA LYS A 13 11.78 12.78 -9.65
C LYS A 13 10.72 11.86 -10.25
N LEU A 14 9.60 11.70 -9.57
CA LEU A 14 8.55 10.75 -9.96
C LEU A 14 7.20 11.44 -10.16
N LEU A 15 6.37 10.80 -10.98
CA LEU A 15 4.94 11.08 -11.02
C LEU A 15 4.31 10.39 -9.80
N VAL A 16 3.96 11.20 -8.81
CA VAL A 16 3.27 10.77 -7.58
C VAL A 16 1.83 11.25 -7.65
N PHE A 17 0.89 10.35 -7.34
CA PHE A 17 -0.49 10.74 -7.08
C PHE A 17 -0.62 11.20 -5.63
N MET A 18 -1.03 12.45 -5.44
CA MET A 18 -1.12 13.11 -4.13
C MET A 18 -2.45 12.81 -3.43
N GLU A 19 -2.79 11.53 -3.28
CA GLU A 19 -3.70 11.08 -2.23
C GLU A 19 -2.84 10.53 -1.11
N GLU A 20 -3.18 10.78 0.16
CA GLU A 20 -2.42 10.27 1.30
C GLU A 20 -3.05 8.93 1.71
N PRO A 21 -2.30 7.80 1.69
CA PRO A 21 -0.86 7.67 1.44
C PRO A 21 -0.44 7.84 -0.02
N TYR A 22 0.67 8.55 -0.27
CA TYR A 22 1.17 8.85 -1.62
C TYR A 22 1.34 7.58 -2.46
N LEU A 23 0.53 7.46 -3.51
CA LEU A 23 0.57 6.31 -4.41
C LEU A 23 1.59 6.54 -5.52
N LEU A 24 2.51 5.59 -5.65
CA LEU A 24 3.48 5.55 -6.73
C LEU A 24 3.04 4.51 -7.77
N GLY A 25 2.81 4.95 -9.00
CA GLY A 25 2.45 4.07 -10.11
C GLY A 25 3.60 3.15 -10.51
N LEU A 26 3.27 1.97 -11.04
CA LEU A 26 4.27 1.03 -11.58
C LEU A 26 5.02 1.65 -12.77
N ASP A 27 4.35 2.49 -13.56
CA ASP A 27 4.94 3.26 -14.64
C ASP A 27 6.06 4.19 -14.13
N SER A 28 5.89 4.79 -12.95
CA SER A 28 6.93 5.60 -12.29
C SER A 28 8.11 4.73 -11.81
N LEU A 29 7.84 3.55 -11.25
CA LEU A 29 8.89 2.59 -10.81
C LEU A 29 9.73 2.06 -11.99
N VAL A 30 9.07 1.77 -13.12
CA VAL A 30 9.75 1.31 -14.34
C VAL A 30 10.68 2.40 -14.90
N GLN A 31 10.33 3.67 -14.74
CA GLN A 31 11.16 4.79 -15.18
C GLN A 31 12.39 5.01 -14.30
N SER A 32 12.33 4.72 -12.99
CA SER A 32 13.43 4.97 -12.05
C SER A 32 14.41 3.81 -11.87
N ALA A 33 14.38 2.80 -12.75
CA ALA A 33 15.25 1.63 -12.70
C ALA A 33 15.28 0.93 -11.32
N VAL A 34 14.13 0.93 -10.65
CA VAL A 34 13.99 0.38 -9.29
C VAL A 34 13.83 -1.13 -9.35
N CYS A 35 14.54 -1.86 -8.49
CA CYS A 35 14.36 -3.30 -8.32
C CYS A 35 13.68 -3.58 -6.98
N VAL A 36 12.61 -4.40 -6.99
CA VAL A 36 11.87 -4.77 -5.78
C VAL A 36 12.12 -6.25 -5.49
N ASP A 37 12.74 -6.55 -4.34
CA ASP A 37 12.94 -7.91 -3.83
C ASP A 37 12.00 -8.16 -2.65
N LEU A 38 10.86 -8.79 -2.94
CA LEU A 38 9.86 -9.17 -1.94
C LEU A 38 10.36 -10.30 -1.02
N GLY A 39 11.26 -11.17 -1.47
CA GLY A 39 11.81 -12.26 -0.67
C GLY A 39 12.74 -11.75 0.44
N ARG A 40 13.44 -10.65 0.18
CA ARG A 40 14.27 -9.94 1.17
C ARG A 40 13.56 -8.75 1.82
N MET A 41 12.35 -8.43 1.35
CA MET A 41 11.56 -7.29 1.81
C MET A 41 12.32 -5.97 1.66
N GLN A 42 12.96 -5.77 0.50
CA GLN A 42 13.84 -4.65 0.18
C GLN A 42 13.63 -4.14 -1.24
N MET A 43 13.94 -2.87 -1.46
CA MET A 43 13.88 -2.19 -2.75
C MET A 43 15.23 -1.53 -3.03
N GLN A 44 15.72 -1.62 -4.26
CA GLN A 44 16.93 -0.94 -4.71
C GLN A 44 16.57 0.25 -5.59
N VAL A 45 16.97 1.45 -5.19
CA VAL A 45 16.77 2.71 -5.92
C VAL A 45 18.13 3.37 -6.08
N CYS A 46 18.57 3.63 -7.31
CA CYS A 46 19.86 4.30 -7.58
C CYS A 46 21.07 3.72 -6.85
N GLY A 47 21.10 2.39 -6.69
CA GLY A 47 22.17 1.67 -5.98
C GLY A 47 22.02 1.61 -4.46
N GLU A 48 21.02 2.29 -3.91
CA GLU A 48 20.72 2.26 -2.49
C GLU A 48 19.61 1.26 -2.16
N THR A 49 19.74 0.55 -1.03
CA THR A 49 18.79 -0.44 -0.59
C THR A 49 17.90 0.13 0.53
N VAL A 50 16.60 0.17 0.26
CA VAL A 50 15.57 0.69 1.16
C VAL A 50 14.67 -0.45 1.63
N PRO A 51 14.42 -0.60 2.94
CA PRO A 51 13.53 -1.62 3.46
C PRO A 51 12.08 -1.37 3.02
N LEU A 52 11.38 -2.44 2.65
CA LEU A 52 9.96 -2.40 2.31
C LEU A 52 9.11 -2.73 3.54
N ILE A 53 8.00 -2.04 3.69
CA ILE A 53 6.98 -2.37 4.68
C ILE A 53 5.75 -2.84 3.91
N LEU A 54 5.40 -4.12 4.05
CA LEU A 54 4.15 -4.67 3.54
C LEU A 54 3.12 -4.57 4.68
N GLU A 55 2.06 -3.81 4.45
CA GLU A 55 0.91 -3.86 5.33
C GLU A 55 0.18 -5.18 5.08
N ASP A 56 -0.03 -5.95 6.15
CA ASP A 56 -0.73 -7.23 6.10
C ASP A 56 -2.23 -7.00 5.94
N ALA A 57 -2.79 -7.37 4.79
CA ALA A 57 -4.22 -7.29 4.51
C ALA A 57 -5.08 -8.16 5.45
N ALA A 58 -4.49 -9.08 6.21
CA ALA A 58 -5.22 -9.98 7.10
C ALA A 58 -5.69 -9.33 8.43
N LYS A 59 -5.29 -8.09 8.76
CA LYS A 59 -5.65 -7.43 10.03
C LYS A 59 -6.93 -6.59 10.02
N GLN A 60 -7.70 -6.58 8.93
CA GLN A 60 -8.91 -5.73 8.78
C GLN A 60 -10.23 -6.50 8.68
N VAL A 61 -10.36 -7.61 9.41
CA VAL A 61 -11.68 -8.10 9.82
C VAL A 61 -11.64 -8.25 11.33
N GLU A 62 -11.82 -7.14 12.05
CA GLU A 62 -12.47 -7.23 13.36
C GLU A 62 -13.80 -7.94 13.07
N SER A 63 -13.96 -9.17 13.55
CA SER A 63 -15.17 -9.94 13.28
C SER A 63 -16.37 -9.06 13.64
N PRO A 64 -17.41 -8.95 12.82
CA PRO A 64 -18.61 -8.24 13.24
C PRO A 64 -19.21 -8.97 14.44
N VAL A 65 -18.81 -8.57 15.64
CA VAL A 65 -19.51 -8.92 16.88
C VAL A 65 -20.64 -7.93 17.00
N THR A 66 -21.70 -8.17 16.24
CA THR A 66 -23.01 -7.65 16.60
C THR A 66 -23.97 -8.81 16.50
N SER A 67 -24.31 -9.35 17.67
CA SER A 67 -25.50 -10.15 17.92
C SER A 67 -26.71 -9.48 17.26
N SER A 68 -27.10 -10.00 16.10
CA SER A 68 -28.39 -9.70 15.49
C SER A 68 -29.36 -10.77 15.96
N ASP A 69 -29.83 -10.64 17.20
CA ASP A 69 -31.07 -11.29 17.62
C ASP A 69 -32.21 -10.48 17.00
N VAL A 70 -32.53 -10.78 15.75
CA VAL A 70 -33.77 -10.33 15.12
C VAL A 70 -34.79 -11.37 15.52
N GLU A 71 -35.66 -11.00 16.46
CA GLU A 71 -36.83 -11.80 16.77
C GLU A 71 -37.65 -11.97 15.47
N ASP A 72 -37.82 -13.23 15.09
CA ASP A 72 -38.50 -13.68 13.89
C ASP A 72 -40.02 -13.43 14.07
N GLU A 73 -40.49 -12.22 13.74
CA GLU A 73 -41.91 -11.91 13.72
C GLU A 73 -42.58 -12.70 12.60
N ARG A 74 -43.19 -13.83 13.00
CA ARG A 74 -43.93 -14.79 12.17
C ARG A 74 -44.85 -14.06 11.18
N LEU A 75 -44.52 -14.12 9.89
CA LEU A 75 -45.44 -13.75 8.81
C LEU A 75 -46.50 -14.85 8.68
N GLU A 76 -47.68 -14.63 9.25
CA GLU A 76 -48.87 -15.43 8.94
C GLU A 76 -49.38 -15.06 7.54
N LEU A 77 -49.43 -16.05 6.65
CA LEU A 77 -50.03 -15.97 5.31
C LEU A 77 -51.54 -16.24 5.37
#